data_AF-A0A2M7KLY5-F1
#
_entry.id   AF-A0A2M7KLY5-F1
#
_cell.length_a   1.000
_cell.length_b   1.000
_cell.length_c   1.000
_cell.angle_alpha   90.00
_cell.angle_beta   90.00
_cell.angle_gamma   90.00
#
_symmetry.space_group_name_H-M   'P 1'
#
loop_
_entity.id
_entity.type
_entity.pdbx_description
1 polymer ?
#
loop_
_entity_poly.entity_id
_entity_poly.type
_entity_poly.pdbx_seq_one_letter_code
_entity_poly.pdbx_strand_id
1 'polypeptide(L)'
;MELDQLRSNCRHFTGYRPCKHGCECEGCAHFSPDGPSVLILKMNQLGNIVKTTPILHALRKKYENPSLCWMASPAGCKLLANSPLIDEVLTTNADDLLYCQVRKWDLVLGLEADRQVAAIATSMNAAKKFGFGLNEHAKLWPLGPESEYLYSLNLSNQVRFRENRRAYHELYFDMLGV
;
A
#
# COMPACT_ATOMS: atom_id res chain seq x y z
N MET A 1 5.02 2.27 34.76
CA MET A 1 5.17 1.41 33.58
C MET A 1 6.56 1.61 33.03
N GLU A 2 7.35 0.54 32.97
CA GLU A 2 8.66 0.57 32.32
C GLU A 2 8.49 0.52 30.79
N LEU A 3 9.41 1.11 30.03
CA LEU A 3 9.31 1.15 28.56
C LEU A 3 9.25 -0.25 27.94
N ASP A 4 9.90 -1.24 28.56
CA ASP A 4 9.95 -2.62 28.08
C ASP A 4 8.62 -3.37 28.24
N GLN A 5 7.72 -2.85 29.08
CA GLN A 5 6.36 -3.37 29.25
C GLN A 5 5.38 -2.79 28.21
N LEU A 6 5.81 -1.81 27.42
CA LEU A 6 5.01 -1.24 26.34
C LEU A 6 4.96 -2.20 25.16
N ARG A 7 3.75 -2.61 24.81
CA ARG A 7 3.49 -3.43 23.62
C ARG A 7 3.31 -2.51 22.42
N SER A 8 4.41 -1.94 21.94
CA SER A 8 4.41 -0.94 20.87
C SER A 8 3.95 -1.47 19.51
N ASN A 9 3.97 -2.79 19.32
CA ASN A 9 3.42 -3.50 18.16
C ASN A 9 1.91 -3.77 18.27
N CYS A 10 1.19 -2.94 19.01
CA CYS A 10 -0.25 -3.00 19.16
C CYS A 10 -0.88 -1.91 18.31
N ARG A 11 -1.90 -2.24 17.50
CA ARG A 11 -2.60 -1.24 16.65
C ARG A 11 -3.28 -0.10 17.40
N HIS A 12 -3.50 -0.27 18.70
CA HIS A 12 -4.10 0.74 19.55
C HIS A 12 -3.04 1.67 20.17
N PHE A 13 -1.77 1.30 20.08
CA PHE A 13 -0.65 2.05 20.63
C PHE A 13 -0.20 3.11 19.61
N THR A 14 -0.20 4.38 20.04
CA THR A 14 0.26 5.51 19.20
C THR A 14 1.51 6.19 19.75
N GLY A 15 1.90 5.89 20.98
CA GLY A 15 2.98 6.58 21.70
C GLY A 15 2.69 8.03 22.09
N TYR A 16 1.62 8.66 21.56
CA TYR A 16 1.28 10.06 21.84
C TYR A 16 0.37 10.24 23.06
N ARG A 17 -0.61 9.34 23.23
CA ARG A 17 -1.58 9.35 24.34
C ARG A 17 -2.06 7.93 24.65
N PRO A 18 -2.70 7.70 25.81
CA PRO A 18 -3.34 6.41 26.08
C PRO A 18 -4.28 6.00 24.95
N CYS A 19 -4.32 4.69 24.68
CA CYS A 19 -5.22 4.17 23.68
C CYS A 19 -6.69 4.35 24.10
N LYS A 20 -7.63 4.09 23.19
CA LYS A 20 -9.08 4.22 23.46
C LYS A 20 -9.59 3.40 24.67
N HIS A 21 -8.86 2.36 25.08
CA HIS A 21 -9.21 1.51 26.21
C HIS A 21 -8.69 2.03 27.55
N GLY A 22 -7.73 2.95 27.55
CA GLY A 22 -7.15 3.51 28.79
C GLY A 22 -6.48 2.48 29.72
N CYS A 23 -6.27 1.24 29.27
CA CYS A 23 -5.56 0.21 30.04
C CYS A 23 -4.05 0.47 30.08
N GLU A 24 -3.40 0.01 31.14
CA GLU A 24 -1.95 -0.22 31.14
C GLU A 24 -1.61 -1.25 30.07
N CYS A 25 -0.49 -1.08 29.36
CA CYS A 25 -0.14 -1.97 28.23
C CYS A 25 0.22 -3.39 28.70
N GLU A 26 0.79 -3.52 29.89
CA GLU A 26 1.16 -4.80 30.48
C GLU A 26 -0.09 -5.64 30.76
N GLY A 27 -0.15 -6.86 30.21
CA GLY A 27 -1.29 -7.76 30.41
C GLY A 27 -2.62 -7.27 29.83
N CYS A 28 -2.65 -6.22 28.99
CA CYS A 28 -3.92 -5.68 28.50
C CYS A 28 -4.71 -6.71 27.67
N ALA A 29 -5.95 -6.97 28.09
CA ALA A 29 -6.90 -7.86 27.40
C ALA A 29 -7.31 -7.36 26.00
N HIS A 30 -7.05 -6.09 25.69
CA HIS A 30 -7.32 -5.47 24.40
C HIS A 30 -6.10 -5.40 23.47
N PHE A 31 -5.02 -6.11 23.81
CA PHE A 31 -3.88 -6.17 22.91
C PHE A 31 -4.29 -6.78 21.56
N SER A 32 -3.97 -6.08 20.49
CA SER A 32 -4.16 -6.54 19.12
C SER A 32 -2.84 -6.34 18.38
N PRO A 33 -2.13 -7.41 18.02
CA PRO A 33 -0.85 -7.29 17.32
C PRO A 33 -1.05 -6.64 15.96
N ASP A 34 -0.04 -5.90 15.51
CA ASP A 34 0.01 -5.39 14.14
C ASP A 34 0.16 -6.54 13.14
N GLY A 35 -0.71 -6.54 12.13
CA GLY A 35 -0.50 -7.37 10.94
C GLY A 35 0.46 -6.70 9.95
N PRO A 36 0.64 -7.30 8.77
CA PRO A 36 1.53 -6.76 7.73
C PRO A 36 1.16 -5.32 7.33
N SER A 37 2.16 -4.46 7.23
CA SER A 37 2.02 -3.07 6.80
C SER A 37 2.11 -2.94 5.29
N VAL A 38 1.06 -2.45 4.65
CA VAL A 38 0.94 -2.35 3.19
C VAL A 38 0.69 -0.91 2.76
N LEU A 39 1.54 -0.40 1.86
CA LEU A 39 1.34 0.89 1.20
C LEU A 39 0.86 0.70 -0.23
N ILE A 40 -0.27 1.32 -0.57
CA ILE A 40 -0.87 1.30 -1.90
C ILE A 40 -0.69 2.68 -2.54
N LEU A 41 -0.04 2.72 -3.70
CA LEU A 41 0.21 3.94 -4.45
C LEU A 41 -0.65 3.93 -5.72
N LYS A 42 -1.75 4.68 -5.69
CA LYS A 42 -2.66 4.86 -6.82
C LYS A 42 -3.29 6.24 -6.72
N MET A 43 -2.74 7.20 -7.45
CA MET A 43 -2.90 8.61 -7.15
C MET A 43 -3.93 9.30 -8.01
N ASN A 44 -3.95 8.97 -9.30
CA ASN A 44 -4.67 9.75 -10.29
C ASN A 44 -5.87 9.00 -10.86
N GLN A 45 -6.76 9.76 -11.48
CA GLN A 45 -7.99 9.31 -12.13
C GLN A 45 -8.92 8.55 -11.18
N LEU A 46 -9.95 9.24 -10.69
CA LEU A 46 -10.93 8.68 -9.74
C LEU A 46 -11.50 7.34 -10.21
N GLY A 47 -11.81 7.19 -11.51
CA GLY A 47 -12.28 5.93 -12.06
C GLY A 47 -11.29 4.77 -11.93
N ASN A 48 -9.98 5.04 -12.02
CA ASN A 48 -8.94 4.02 -11.82
C ASN A 48 -8.73 3.70 -10.34
N ILE A 49 -8.88 4.69 -9.45
CA ILE A 49 -8.87 4.47 -8.00
C ILE A 49 -10.00 3.50 -7.63
N VAL A 50 -11.24 3.80 -8.03
CA VAL A 50 -12.40 2.92 -7.78
C VAL A 50 -12.17 1.52 -8.34
N LYS A 51 -11.68 1.39 -9.58
CA LYS A 51 -11.41 0.08 -10.19
C LYS A 51 -10.31 -0.71 -9.48
N THR A 52 -9.51 -0.07 -8.64
CA THR A 52 -8.40 -0.69 -7.90
C THR A 52 -8.82 -1.06 -6.47
N THR A 53 -9.91 -0.52 -5.91
CA THR A 53 -10.36 -0.85 -4.55
C THR A 53 -10.63 -2.35 -4.28
N PRO A 54 -10.96 -3.21 -5.28
CA PRO A 54 -11.09 -4.65 -5.02
C PRO A 54 -9.84 -5.31 -4.42
N ILE A 55 -8.63 -4.74 -4.61
CA ILE A 55 -7.40 -5.25 -3.98
C ILE A 55 -7.47 -5.21 -2.45
N LEU A 56 -8.27 -4.30 -1.87
CA LEU A 56 -8.41 -4.16 -0.42
C LEU A 56 -9.01 -5.44 0.18
N HIS A 57 -10.01 -6.02 -0.49
CA HIS A 57 -10.59 -7.30 -0.09
C HIS A 57 -9.58 -8.43 -0.24
N ALA A 58 -8.83 -8.44 -1.34
CA ALA A 58 -7.82 -9.46 -1.59
C ALA A 58 -6.71 -9.43 -0.53
N LEU A 59 -6.22 -8.25 -0.15
CA LEU A 59 -5.23 -8.05 0.90
C LEU A 59 -5.74 -8.48 2.27
N ARG A 60 -6.97 -8.10 2.65
CA ARG A 60 -7.58 -8.51 3.93
C ARG A 60 -7.94 -10.00 3.99
N LYS A 61 -8.12 -10.66 2.84
CA LYS A 61 -8.29 -12.12 2.77
C LYS A 61 -6.95 -12.85 2.88
N LYS A 62 -5.89 -12.28 2.28
CA LYS A 62 -4.56 -12.88 2.22
C LYS A 62 -3.79 -12.77 3.54
N TYR A 63 -3.90 -11.61 4.19
CA TYR A 63 -3.15 -11.30 5.40
C TYR A 63 -4.08 -11.23 6.61
N GLU A 64 -3.62 -11.73 7.75
CA GLU A 64 -4.33 -11.56 9.01
C GLU A 64 -4.15 -10.12 9.51
N ASN A 65 -5.26 -9.38 9.65
CA ASN A 65 -5.30 -8.02 10.20
C ASN A 65 -4.28 -7.02 9.61
N PRO A 66 -4.11 -6.92 8.28
CA PRO A 66 -3.11 -6.02 7.70
C PRO A 66 -3.45 -4.55 8.01
N SER A 67 -2.40 -3.74 8.12
CA SER A 67 -2.51 -2.27 8.14
C SER A 67 -2.41 -1.76 6.71
N LEU A 68 -3.52 -1.24 6.18
CA LEU A 68 -3.62 -0.78 4.81
C LEU A 68 -3.57 0.75 4.75
N CYS A 69 -2.47 1.27 4.20
CA CYS A 69 -2.28 2.68 3.91
C CYS A 69 -2.44 2.93 2.40
N TRP A 70 -3.20 3.95 2.01
CA TRP A 70 -3.38 4.34 0.61
C TRP A 70 -2.95 5.78 0.39
N MET A 71 -2.00 5.99 -0.53
CA MET A 71 -1.62 7.34 -0.97
C MET A 71 -2.34 7.71 -2.27
N ALA A 72 -3.08 8.82 -2.24
CA ALA A 72 -3.84 9.30 -3.39
C ALA A 72 -3.74 10.82 -3.61
N SER A 73 -4.21 11.30 -4.77
CA SER A 73 -4.47 12.74 -4.97
C SER A 73 -5.51 13.26 -3.96
N PRO A 74 -5.60 14.58 -3.71
CA PRO A 74 -6.57 15.13 -2.76
C PRO A 74 -8.03 14.71 -3.05
N ALA A 75 -8.42 14.62 -4.33
CA ALA A 75 -9.73 14.13 -4.71
C ALA A 75 -9.91 12.63 -4.45
N GLY A 76 -8.87 11.83 -4.71
CA GLY A 76 -8.84 10.41 -4.38
C GLY A 76 -8.91 10.18 -2.87
N CYS A 77 -8.25 11.00 -2.06
CA CYS A 77 -8.32 10.92 -0.61
C CYS A 77 -9.75 11.13 -0.11
N LYS A 78 -10.46 12.14 -0.62
CA LYS A 78 -11.87 12.38 -0.30
C LYS A 78 -12.77 11.19 -0.66
N LEU A 79 -12.49 10.54 -1.80
CA LEU A 79 -13.20 9.33 -2.22
C LEU A 79 -12.95 8.15 -1.28
N LEU A 80 -11.71 8.00 -0.80
CA LEU A 80 -11.28 6.85 0.01
C LEU A 80 -11.51 7.01 1.52
N ALA A 81 -11.72 8.24 2.00
CA ALA A 81 -11.76 8.59 3.42
C ALA A 81 -12.75 7.76 4.26
N ASN A 82 -13.85 7.28 3.66
CA ASN A 82 -14.89 6.52 4.34
C ASN A 82 -14.83 5.00 4.07
N SER A 83 -13.75 4.51 3.45
CA SER A 83 -13.59 3.09 3.19
C SER A 83 -13.32 2.35 4.51
N PRO A 84 -14.18 1.40 4.93
CA PRO A 84 -13.95 0.63 6.16
C PRO A 84 -12.78 -0.35 6.04
N LEU A 85 -12.21 -0.49 4.84
CA LEU A 85 -11.11 -1.41 4.56
C LEU A 85 -9.75 -0.73 4.59
N ILE A 86 -9.69 0.61 4.69
CA ILE A 86 -8.43 1.35 4.69
C ILE A 86 -8.20 1.89 6.10
N ASP A 87 -7.00 1.69 6.64
CA ASP A 87 -6.64 2.15 7.98
C ASP A 87 -6.11 3.59 7.93
N GLU A 88 -5.43 3.97 6.84
CA GLU A 88 -4.86 5.31 6.68
C GLU A 88 -4.90 5.78 5.22
N VAL A 89 -5.33 7.01 4.99
CA VAL A 89 -5.34 7.65 3.66
C VAL A 89 -4.42 8.86 3.71
N LEU A 90 -3.39 8.86 2.87
CA LEU A 90 -2.37 9.90 2.81
C LEU A 90 -2.36 10.61 1.46
N THR A 91 -1.85 11.82 1.44
CA THR A 91 -1.62 12.60 0.22
C THR A 91 -0.14 12.51 -0.20
N THR A 92 0.21 13.20 -1.29
CA THR A 92 1.59 13.34 -1.76
C THR A 92 2.28 14.60 -1.23
N ASN A 93 1.76 15.19 -0.14
CA ASN A 93 2.44 16.32 0.51
C ASN A 93 3.78 15.86 1.14
N ALA A 94 4.65 16.81 1.47
CA ALA A 94 6.00 16.50 1.97
C ALA A 94 5.98 15.74 3.31
N ASP A 95 5.04 16.08 4.20
CA ASP A 95 4.95 15.49 5.54
C ASP A 95 4.53 14.01 5.46
N ASP A 96 3.51 13.72 4.66
CA ASP A 96 3.01 12.36 4.40
C ASP A 96 4.09 11.49 3.73
N LEU A 97 4.84 12.07 2.79
CA LEU A 97 5.96 11.38 2.13
C LEU A 97 7.08 11.05 3.12
N LEU A 98 7.50 12.02 3.94
CA LEU A 98 8.53 11.81 4.95
C LEU A 98 8.09 10.74 5.96
N TYR A 99 6.84 10.81 6.41
CA TYR A 99 6.25 9.82 7.29
C TYR A 99 6.25 8.41 6.68
N CYS A 100 5.94 8.28 5.39
CA CYS A 100 6.02 6.98 4.70
C CYS A 100 7.45 6.46 4.56
N GLN A 101 8.44 7.35 4.38
CA GLN A 101 9.84 6.98 4.20
C GLN A 101 10.51 6.46 5.48
N VAL A 102 10.12 6.98 6.65
CA VAL A 102 10.65 6.49 7.95
C VAL A 102 10.01 5.19 8.40
N ARG A 103 8.82 4.86 7.89
CA ARG A 103 8.13 3.60 8.16
C ARG A 103 8.79 2.43 7.43
N LYS A 104 8.79 1.27 8.09
CA LYS A 104 9.11 -0.01 7.46
C LYS A 104 7.82 -0.64 6.95
N TRP A 105 7.80 -0.97 5.68
CA TRP A 105 6.66 -1.63 5.03
C TRP A 105 6.96 -3.11 4.79
N ASP A 106 5.95 -3.95 4.93
CA ASP A 106 6.05 -5.34 4.48
C ASP A 106 5.83 -5.44 2.97
N LEU A 107 4.94 -4.58 2.45
CA LEU A 107 4.58 -4.54 1.03
C LEU A 107 4.31 -3.12 0.54
N VAL A 108 4.89 -2.75 -0.60
CA VAL A 108 4.55 -1.53 -1.35
C VAL A 108 4.01 -1.91 -2.72
N LEU A 109 2.87 -1.33 -3.10
CA LEU A 109 2.19 -1.56 -4.38
C LEU A 109 2.18 -0.27 -5.21
N GLY A 110 3.07 -0.19 -6.20
CA GLY A 110 3.10 0.89 -7.19
C GLY A 110 2.11 0.62 -8.33
N LEU A 111 0.83 0.96 -8.18
CA LEU A 111 -0.22 0.50 -9.10
C LEU A 111 -0.50 1.46 -10.26
N GLU A 112 0.45 2.32 -10.61
CA GLU A 112 0.30 3.32 -11.66
C GLU A 112 1.62 3.48 -12.44
N ALA A 113 1.55 3.38 -13.76
CA ALA A 113 2.67 3.65 -14.67
C ALA A 113 2.88 5.16 -14.82
N ASP A 114 3.17 5.82 -13.71
CA ASP A 114 3.46 7.25 -13.61
C ASP A 114 4.83 7.44 -12.97
N ARG A 115 5.60 8.43 -13.45
CA ARG A 115 6.98 8.64 -12.99
C ARG A 115 7.05 9.03 -11.52
N GLN A 116 6.12 9.85 -11.03
CA GLN A 116 6.10 10.30 -9.64
C GLN A 116 5.71 9.14 -8.72
N VAL A 117 4.66 8.40 -9.07
CA VAL A 117 4.23 7.20 -8.34
C VAL A 117 5.37 6.18 -8.25
N ALA A 118 6.02 5.92 -9.39
CA ALA A 118 7.15 4.99 -9.48
C ALA A 118 8.36 5.44 -8.65
N ALA A 119 8.68 6.73 -8.64
CA ALA A 119 9.75 7.28 -7.80
C ALA A 119 9.45 7.07 -6.31
N ILE A 120 8.21 7.37 -5.89
CA ILE A 120 7.76 7.18 -4.51
C ILE A 120 7.89 5.69 -4.15
N ALA A 121 7.30 4.79 -4.94
CA ALA A 121 7.37 3.33 -4.72
C ALA A 121 8.82 2.82 -4.56
N THR A 122 9.71 3.30 -5.41
CA THR A 122 11.13 2.93 -5.40
C THR A 122 11.82 3.41 -4.13
N SER A 123 11.49 4.61 -3.64
CA SER A 123 12.11 5.21 -2.45
C SER A 123 11.66 4.62 -1.10
N MET A 124 10.55 3.89 -1.04
CA MET A 124 10.02 3.36 0.24
C MET A 124 10.88 2.25 0.83
N ASN A 125 11.03 2.20 2.15
CA ASN A 125 11.68 1.07 2.83
C ASN A 125 10.70 -0.10 2.97
N ALA A 126 10.83 -1.13 2.12
CA ALA A 126 9.88 -2.24 2.09
C ALA A 126 10.54 -3.60 1.87
N ALA A 127 10.01 -4.64 2.52
CA ALA A 127 10.46 -6.02 2.33
C ALA A 127 10.10 -6.56 0.94
N LYS A 128 8.91 -6.22 0.43
CA LYS A 128 8.46 -6.53 -0.93
C LYS A 128 7.92 -5.28 -1.62
N LYS A 129 8.14 -5.20 -2.92
CA LYS A 129 7.61 -4.14 -3.77
C LYS A 129 7.09 -4.74 -5.06
N PHE A 130 5.85 -4.41 -5.42
CA PHE A 130 5.23 -4.83 -6.67
C PHE A 130 4.66 -3.63 -7.46
N GLY A 131 4.37 -3.86 -8.74
CA GLY A 131 3.89 -2.86 -9.69
C GLY A 131 5.03 -2.12 -10.39
N PHE A 132 4.90 -0.79 -10.46
CA PHE A 132 5.80 0.11 -11.18
C PHE A 132 6.74 0.86 -10.23
N GLY A 133 8.01 0.90 -10.61
CA GLY A 133 9.08 1.65 -9.97
C GLY A 133 10.01 2.26 -10.99
N LEU A 134 11.19 2.71 -10.54
CA LEU A 134 12.25 3.26 -11.38
C LEU A 134 13.48 2.36 -11.30
N ASN A 135 14.16 2.19 -12.43
CA ASN A 135 15.50 1.62 -12.47
C ASN A 135 16.58 2.68 -12.18
N GLU A 136 17.85 2.26 -12.20
CA GLU A 136 19.03 3.12 -11.99
C GLU A 136 19.14 4.30 -12.98
N HIS A 137 18.47 4.21 -14.14
CA HIS A 137 18.42 5.27 -15.15
C HIS A 137 17.18 6.17 -15.03
N ALA A 138 16.46 6.09 -13.90
CA ALA A 138 15.22 6.81 -13.65
C ALA A 138 14.13 6.58 -14.72
N LYS A 139 14.08 5.36 -15.29
CA LYS A 139 13.03 4.92 -16.23
C LYS A 139 12.06 4.00 -15.52
N LEU A 140 10.80 4.01 -15.97
CA LEU A 140 9.78 3.08 -15.49
C LEU A 140 10.27 1.64 -15.63
N TRP A 141 10.14 0.88 -14.54
CA TRP A 141 10.64 -0.48 -14.41
C TRP A 141 9.69 -1.31 -13.53
N PRO A 142 9.54 -2.62 -13.76
CA PRO A 142 8.76 -3.48 -12.87
C PRO A 142 9.45 -3.63 -11.50
N LEU A 143 8.65 -3.58 -10.44
CA LEU A 143 9.10 -3.93 -9.09
C LEU A 143 8.85 -5.43 -8.87
N GLY A 144 9.90 -6.25 -8.90
CA GLY A 144 9.79 -7.69 -8.75
C GLY A 144 9.28 -8.43 -10.00
N PRO A 145 9.59 -9.74 -10.12
CA PRO A 145 9.19 -10.56 -11.27
C PRO A 145 7.67 -10.67 -11.43
N GLU A 146 6.91 -10.61 -10.33
CA GLU A 146 5.45 -10.65 -10.32
C GLU A 146 4.81 -9.50 -11.12
N SER A 147 5.57 -8.43 -11.37
CA SER A 147 5.11 -7.21 -12.05
C SER A 147 5.47 -7.16 -13.53
N GLU A 148 6.26 -8.12 -14.03
CA GLU A 148 6.81 -8.07 -15.40
C GLU A 148 5.73 -8.11 -16.47
N TYR A 149 4.70 -8.95 -16.29
CA TYR A 149 3.60 -9.01 -17.25
C TYR A 149 2.82 -7.69 -17.28
N LEU A 150 2.46 -7.15 -16.10
CA LEU A 150 1.78 -5.85 -16.00
C LEU A 150 2.61 -4.74 -16.66
N TYR A 151 3.93 -4.77 -16.47
CA TYR A 151 4.85 -3.84 -17.11
C TYR A 151 4.88 -3.98 -18.64
N SER A 152 4.95 -5.21 -19.17
CA SER A 152 5.01 -5.48 -20.61
C SER A 152 3.82 -4.92 -21.39
N LEU A 153 2.65 -4.79 -20.76
CA LEU A 153 1.46 -4.16 -21.35
C LEU A 153 1.71 -2.69 -21.74
N ASN A 154 2.69 -2.02 -21.14
CA ASN A 154 3.06 -0.65 -21.49
C ASN A 154 4.04 -0.58 -22.68
N LEU A 155 4.76 -1.66 -22.97
CA LEU A 155 5.80 -1.70 -23.99
C LEU A 155 5.31 -2.24 -25.34
N SER A 156 4.19 -2.98 -25.36
CA SER A 156 3.72 -3.64 -26.57
C SER A 156 2.21 -3.51 -26.76
N ASN A 157 1.81 -2.87 -27.86
CA ASN A 157 0.41 -2.83 -28.30
C ASN A 157 -0.12 -4.22 -28.65
N GLN A 158 0.75 -5.11 -29.12
CA GLN A 158 0.41 -6.50 -29.40
C GLN A 158 0.03 -7.22 -28.09
N VAL A 159 0.89 -7.15 -27.07
CA VAL A 159 0.60 -7.76 -25.77
C VAL A 159 -0.64 -7.11 -25.15
N ARG A 160 -0.71 -5.77 -25.16
CA ARG A 160 -1.80 -5.01 -24.52
C ARG A 160 -3.17 -5.22 -25.15
N PHE A 161 -3.26 -5.15 -26.48
CA PHE A 161 -4.54 -5.07 -27.19
C PHE A 161 -4.91 -6.34 -27.96
N ARG A 162 -3.96 -7.22 -28.23
CA ARG A 162 -4.19 -8.44 -29.02
C ARG A 162 -4.08 -9.72 -28.21
N GLU A 163 -3.17 -9.80 -27.24
CA GLU A 163 -2.93 -11.02 -26.46
C GLU A 163 -3.59 -10.98 -25.09
N ASN A 164 -3.53 -9.85 -24.39
CA ASN A 164 -4.10 -9.73 -23.06
C ASN A 164 -5.63 -9.95 -23.09
N ARG A 165 -6.09 -10.82 -22.19
CA ARG A 165 -7.53 -11.09 -21.95
C ARG A 165 -7.97 -10.72 -20.53
N ARG A 166 -7.02 -10.33 -19.68
CA ARG A 166 -7.24 -10.01 -18.26
C ARG A 166 -7.55 -8.53 -18.06
N ALA A 167 -8.52 -8.24 -17.22
CA ALA A 167 -8.76 -6.90 -16.70
C ALA A 167 -7.65 -6.50 -15.70
N TYR A 168 -7.48 -5.18 -15.48
CA TYR A 168 -6.42 -4.68 -14.59
C TYR A 168 -6.49 -5.23 -13.16
N HIS A 169 -7.68 -5.43 -12.60
CA HIS A 169 -7.81 -5.96 -11.24
C HIS A 169 -7.34 -7.42 -11.16
N GLU A 170 -7.59 -8.24 -12.20
CA GLU A 170 -7.08 -9.61 -12.29
C GLU A 170 -5.54 -9.61 -12.32
N LEU A 171 -4.93 -8.67 -13.05
CA LEU A 171 -3.47 -8.52 -13.07
C LEU A 171 -2.91 -8.17 -11.69
N TYR A 172 -3.61 -7.34 -10.92
CA TYR A 172 -3.22 -7.02 -9.55
C TYR A 172 -3.38 -8.22 -8.61
N PHE A 173 -4.42 -9.04 -8.81
CA PHE A 173 -4.64 -10.26 -8.04
C PHE A 173 -3.57 -11.31 -8.36
N ASP A 174 -3.25 -11.53 -9.63
CA ASP A 174 -2.16 -12.42 -10.05
C ASP A 174 -0.82 -12.00 -9.42
N MET A 175 -0.51 -10.71 -9.46
CA MET A 175 0.69 -10.14 -8.84
C MET A 175 0.71 -10.31 -7.31
N LEU A 176 -0.46 -10.33 -6.68
CA LEU A 176 -0.63 -10.63 -5.27
C LEU A 176 -0.75 -12.15 -4.99
N GLY A 177 -0.79 -13.01 -6.00
CA GLY A 177 -0.95 -14.46 -5.85
C GLY A 177 -2.26 -14.88 -5.14
N VAL A 178 -3.38 -14.26 -5.51
CA VAL A 178 -4.72 -14.46 -4.89
C VAL A 178 -5.82 -14.66 -5.92
#